data_AF-A0A535R6X0-F1
#
_entry.id   AF-A0A535R6X0-F1
#
_cell.length_a   1.000
_cell.length_b   1.000
_cell.length_c   1.000
_cell.angle_alpha   90.00
_cell.angle_beta   90.00
_cell.angle_gamma   90.00
#
_symmetry.space_group_name_H-M   'P 1'
#
loop_
_entity.id
_entity.type
_entity.pdbx_description
1 polymer ?
#
loop_
_entity_poly.entity_id
_entity_poly.type
_entity_poly.pdbx_seq_one_letter_code
_entity_poly.pdbx_strand_id
1 'polypeptide(L)'
;MEFLVEFDVNVPEGTPKFEVENREKAESLAAARLVADGHLVRLWKRPGATGKTNPVGLYRAGSESELDGLLGALPLHDWMHITVTPLGSHPNDPVAQVAAPSRQKPAERNELPSPRLNLVYRLGARIGQPLDLGDIAQGHRRIVPLIGGTFSGPELNGKLLPSGSADWQIVLSDGTALGDIRYTLQTDSGVLLYVQSRGVRYGSPDVLARLSRGEDVDASEYTFRTSTQIETASPELDWMNKGIFISVAGRKPGSVVYETYLVR
;
A
#
# COMPACT_ATOMS: atom_id res chain seq x y z
N MET A 1 -19.41 11.12 -17.64
CA MET A 1 -20.57 11.58 -16.85
C MET A 1 -21.09 10.41 -16.05
N GLU A 2 -21.74 10.66 -14.90
CA GLU A 2 -22.37 9.60 -14.11
C GLU A 2 -23.88 9.77 -14.13
N PHE A 3 -24.59 8.64 -14.04
CA PHE A 3 -26.04 8.57 -14.17
C PHE A 3 -26.59 7.63 -13.10
N LEU A 4 -27.62 8.08 -12.40
CA LEU A 4 -28.46 7.19 -11.61
C LEU A 4 -29.50 6.60 -12.55
N VAL A 5 -29.54 5.28 -12.63
CA VAL A 5 -30.48 4.55 -13.49
C VAL A 5 -31.38 3.68 -12.61
N GLU A 6 -32.68 3.95 -12.67
CA GLU A 6 -33.69 3.17 -11.96
C GLU A 6 -34.44 2.29 -12.96
N PHE A 7 -34.63 1.03 -12.60
CA PHE A 7 -35.26 0.03 -13.45
C PHE A 7 -36.54 -0.49 -12.81
N ASP A 8 -37.64 -0.45 -13.55
CA ASP A 8 -38.88 -1.15 -13.19
C ASP A 8 -39.10 -2.30 -14.17
N VAL A 9 -38.81 -3.53 -13.71
CA VAL A 9 -38.95 -4.75 -14.51
C VAL A 9 -40.39 -5.24 -14.47
N ASN A 10 -41.04 -5.25 -15.63
CA ASN A 10 -42.40 -5.71 -15.85
C ASN A 10 -42.39 -6.86 -16.87
N VAL A 11 -42.33 -8.08 -16.35
CA VAL A 11 -42.45 -9.29 -17.19
C VAL A 11 -43.89 -9.37 -17.73
N PRO A 12 -44.09 -9.49 -19.06
CA PRO A 12 -45.43 -9.62 -19.64
C PRO A 12 -46.20 -10.82 -19.10
N GLU A 13 -47.51 -10.63 -18.91
CA GLU A 13 -48.39 -11.70 -18.43
C GLU A 13 -48.43 -12.87 -19.43
N GLY A 14 -48.30 -14.10 -18.94
CA GLY A 14 -48.25 -15.30 -19.77
C GLY A 14 -46.86 -15.70 -20.28
N THR A 15 -45.81 -14.93 -19.96
CA THR A 15 -44.43 -15.29 -20.33
C THR A 15 -44.01 -16.63 -19.68
N PRO A 16 -43.54 -17.63 -20.46
CA PRO A 16 -43.09 -18.90 -19.91
C PRO A 16 -41.89 -18.73 -18.96
N LYS A 17 -41.86 -19.48 -17.85
CA LYS A 17 -40.77 -19.41 -16.87
C LYS A 17 -39.37 -19.61 -17.47
N PHE A 18 -39.23 -20.53 -18.42
CA PHE A 18 -37.94 -20.78 -19.06
C PHE A 18 -37.45 -19.57 -19.88
N GLU A 19 -38.36 -18.78 -20.46
CA GLU A 19 -37.98 -17.57 -21.20
C GLU A 19 -37.50 -16.49 -20.24
N VAL A 20 -38.20 -16.31 -19.11
CA VAL A 20 -37.79 -15.37 -18.05
C VAL A 20 -36.39 -15.74 -17.54
N GLU A 21 -36.16 -17.01 -17.18
CA GLU A 21 -34.86 -17.47 -16.69
C GLU A 21 -33.74 -17.30 -17.72
N ASN A 22 -34.03 -17.54 -19.01
CA ASN A 22 -33.03 -17.36 -20.07
C ASN A 22 -32.66 -15.89 -20.26
N ARG A 23 -33.64 -14.98 -20.23
CA ARG A 23 -33.38 -13.54 -20.34
C ARG A 23 -32.68 -12.98 -19.11
N GLU A 24 -33.02 -13.43 -17.90
CA GLU A 24 -32.31 -13.05 -16.68
C GLU A 24 -30.84 -13.49 -16.69
N LYS A 25 -30.56 -14.70 -17.20
CA LYS A 25 -29.17 -15.16 -17.39
C LYS A 25 -28.43 -14.31 -18.41
N ALA A 26 -29.06 -14.00 -19.55
CA ALA A 26 -28.48 -13.13 -20.56
C ALA A 26 -28.22 -11.72 -20.03
N GLU A 27 -29.15 -11.18 -19.23
CA GLU A 27 -29.03 -9.89 -18.55
C GLU A 27 -27.83 -9.88 -17.61
N SER A 28 -27.66 -10.93 -16.80
CA SER A 28 -26.54 -11.05 -15.88
C SER A 28 -25.18 -11.05 -16.62
N LEU A 29 -25.11 -11.68 -17.81
CA LEU A 29 -23.91 -11.66 -18.64
C LEU A 29 -23.66 -10.29 -19.28
N ALA A 30 -24.71 -9.60 -19.73
CA ALA A 30 -24.62 -8.26 -20.29
C ALA A 30 -24.16 -7.24 -19.22
N ALA A 31 -24.76 -7.29 -18.02
CA ALA A 31 -24.36 -6.47 -16.89
C ALA A 31 -22.90 -6.73 -16.49
N ALA A 32 -22.43 -7.99 -16.51
CA ALA A 32 -21.03 -8.30 -16.23
C ALA A 32 -20.05 -7.67 -17.24
N ARG A 33 -20.44 -7.57 -18.52
CA ARG A 33 -19.63 -6.86 -19.54
C ARG A 33 -19.59 -5.36 -19.26
N LEU A 34 -20.73 -4.75 -18.93
CA LEU A 34 -20.78 -3.34 -18.54
C LEU A 34 -19.92 -3.03 -17.31
N VAL A 35 -19.80 -3.96 -16.36
CA VAL A 35 -18.86 -3.84 -15.24
C VAL A 35 -17.41 -3.89 -15.72
N ALA A 36 -17.06 -4.86 -16.57
CA ALA A 36 -15.70 -5.02 -17.10
C ALA A 36 -15.25 -3.80 -17.91
N ASP A 37 -16.16 -3.20 -18.67
CA ASP A 37 -15.92 -2.00 -19.49
C ASP A 37 -15.99 -0.71 -18.66
N GLY A 38 -16.32 -0.79 -17.36
CA GLY A 38 -16.38 0.34 -16.44
C GLY A 38 -17.61 1.23 -16.56
N HIS A 39 -18.62 0.79 -17.33
CA HIS A 39 -19.89 1.48 -17.52
C HIS A 39 -20.86 1.25 -16.35
N LEU A 40 -20.94 0.05 -15.78
CA LEU A 40 -21.73 -0.25 -14.58
C LEU A 40 -20.84 -0.18 -13.33
N VAL A 41 -21.00 0.86 -12.52
CA VAL A 41 -20.12 1.14 -11.36
C VAL A 41 -20.62 0.45 -10.09
N ARG A 42 -21.93 0.52 -9.84
CA ARG A 42 -22.60 -0.09 -8.68
C ARG A 42 -24.05 -0.44 -9.03
N LEU A 43 -24.58 -1.48 -8.41
CA LEU A 43 -25.97 -1.92 -8.56
C LEU A 43 -26.54 -2.31 -7.19
N TRP A 44 -27.73 -1.82 -6.87
CA TRP A 44 -28.44 -2.06 -5.62
C TRP A 44 -29.86 -2.60 -5.88
N LYS A 45 -30.45 -3.22 -4.85
CA LYS A 45 -31.87 -3.59 -4.83
C LYS A 45 -32.63 -2.63 -3.93
N ARG A 46 -33.54 -1.83 -4.49
CA ARG A 46 -34.42 -0.93 -3.75
C ARG A 46 -35.70 -1.68 -3.35
N PRO A 47 -36.08 -1.70 -2.06
CA PRO A 47 -37.39 -2.22 -1.65
C PRO A 47 -38.51 -1.34 -2.22
N GLY A 48 -39.40 -1.92 -3.03
CA GLY A 48 -40.58 -1.26 -3.56
C GLY A 48 -41.80 -1.36 -2.65
N ALA A 49 -42.77 -0.45 -2.82
CA ALA A 49 -43.96 -0.34 -1.98
C ALA A 49 -44.87 -1.59 -1.99
N THR A 50 -44.76 -2.44 -3.01
CA THR A 50 -45.57 -3.66 -3.22
C THR A 50 -44.80 -4.95 -2.94
N GLY A 51 -43.62 -4.88 -2.29
CA GLY A 51 -42.76 -6.04 -2.01
C GLY A 51 -41.90 -6.51 -3.19
N LYS A 52 -42.05 -5.90 -4.37
CA LYS A 52 -41.12 -6.07 -5.51
C LYS A 52 -39.84 -5.28 -5.26
N THR A 53 -38.68 -5.85 -5.59
CA THR A 53 -37.38 -5.15 -5.51
C THR A 53 -36.99 -4.63 -6.88
N ASN A 54 -36.77 -3.32 -6.99
CA ASN A 54 -36.40 -2.67 -8.25
C ASN A 54 -34.89 -2.38 -8.23
N PRO A 55 -34.14 -2.73 -9.29
CA PRO A 55 -32.73 -2.42 -9.32
C PRO A 55 -32.50 -0.92 -9.52
N VAL A 56 -31.46 -0.41 -8.84
CA VAL A 56 -30.97 0.96 -9.01
C VAL A 56 -29.47 0.86 -9.26
N GLY A 57 -29.01 1.46 -10.35
CA GLY A 57 -27.61 1.40 -10.77
C GLY A 57 -26.96 2.77 -10.85
N LEU A 58 -25.65 2.81 -10.58
CA LEU A 58 -24.77 3.93 -10.91
C LEU A 58 -24.01 3.57 -12.18
N TYR A 59 -24.24 4.33 -13.25
CA TYR A 59 -23.60 4.12 -14.55
C TYR A 59 -22.68 5.27 -14.93
N ARG A 60 -21.68 4.98 -15.76
CA ARG A 60 -20.75 5.94 -16.35
C ARG A 60 -20.75 5.82 -17.88
N ALA A 61 -20.96 6.95 -18.55
CA ALA A 61 -20.86 7.07 -20.01
C ALA A 61 -20.33 8.46 -20.38
N GLY A 62 -19.78 8.61 -21.58
CA GLY A 62 -19.36 9.88 -22.15
C GLY A 62 -20.52 10.81 -22.52
N SER A 63 -21.72 10.26 -22.78
CA SER A 63 -22.94 11.03 -23.05
C SER A 63 -24.22 10.27 -22.69
N GLU A 64 -25.37 10.96 -22.64
CA GLU A 64 -26.68 10.31 -22.50
C GLU A 64 -26.97 9.35 -23.66
N SER A 65 -26.68 9.76 -24.91
CA SER A 65 -26.88 8.89 -26.08
C SER A 65 -26.05 7.62 -26.05
N GLU A 66 -24.85 7.65 -25.47
CA GLU A 66 -24.03 6.46 -25.28
C GLU A 66 -24.66 5.55 -24.23
N LEU A 67 -25.12 6.12 -23.11
CA LEU A 67 -25.82 5.35 -22.07
C LEU A 67 -27.11 4.72 -22.61
N ASP A 68 -27.90 5.45 -23.39
CA ASP A 68 -29.12 4.94 -24.01
C ASP A 68 -28.82 3.74 -24.92
N GLY A 69 -27.71 3.79 -25.68
CA GLY A 69 -27.26 2.66 -26.49
C GLY A 69 -26.86 1.44 -25.65
N LEU A 70 -26.17 1.65 -24.53
CA LEU A 70 -25.76 0.59 -23.60
C LEU A 70 -26.96 -0.07 -22.92
N LEU A 71 -27.94 0.73 -22.46
CA LEU A 71 -29.15 0.26 -21.81
C LEU A 71 -30.11 -0.40 -22.81
N GLY A 72 -30.21 0.14 -24.04
CA GLY A 72 -30.98 -0.43 -25.14
C GLY A 72 -30.51 -1.82 -25.59
N ALA A 73 -29.25 -2.16 -25.32
CA ALA A 73 -28.67 -3.47 -25.63
C ALA A 73 -28.93 -4.53 -24.55
N LEU A 74 -29.54 -4.16 -23.42
CA LEU A 74 -29.82 -5.10 -22.33
C LEU A 74 -30.92 -6.11 -22.74
N PRO A 75 -30.72 -7.42 -22.52
CA PRO A 75 -31.71 -8.47 -22.86
C PRO A 75 -33.11 -8.30 -22.25
N LEU A 76 -33.22 -7.60 -21.12
CA LEU A 76 -34.48 -7.26 -20.48
C LEU A 76 -35.01 -5.86 -20.83
N HIS A 77 -34.35 -5.11 -21.72
CA HIS A 77 -34.73 -3.74 -22.06
C HIS A 77 -36.21 -3.60 -22.42
N ASP A 78 -36.75 -4.51 -23.24
CA ASP A 78 -38.17 -4.51 -23.65
C ASP A 78 -39.16 -4.75 -22.49
N TRP A 79 -38.68 -5.29 -21.36
CA TRP A 79 -39.46 -5.54 -20.15
C TRP A 79 -39.17 -4.50 -19.06
N MET A 80 -38.29 -3.54 -19.31
CA MET A 80 -37.87 -2.53 -18.35
C MET A 80 -38.46 -1.18 -18.69
N HIS A 81 -39.02 -0.52 -17.68
CA HIS A 81 -39.12 0.93 -17.71
C HIS A 81 -37.87 1.49 -17.04
N ILE A 82 -37.11 2.30 -17.78
CA ILE A 82 -35.81 2.82 -17.35
C ILE A 82 -35.93 4.33 -17.14
N THR A 83 -35.60 4.79 -15.95
CA THR A 83 -35.47 6.22 -15.65
C THR A 83 -34.00 6.57 -15.49
N VAL A 84 -33.50 7.47 -16.34
CA VAL A 84 -32.11 7.96 -16.31
C VAL A 84 -32.08 9.36 -15.70
N THR A 85 -31.29 9.54 -14.64
CA THR A 85 -31.03 10.85 -14.03
C THR A 85 -29.54 11.19 -14.13
N PRO A 86 -29.15 12.20 -14.92
CA PRO A 86 -27.78 12.69 -14.96
C PRO A 86 -27.35 13.21 -13.58
N LEU A 87 -26.19 12.75 -13.10
CA LEU A 87 -25.63 13.17 -11.82
C LEU A 87 -24.54 14.22 -12.03
N GLY A 88 -24.72 15.36 -11.37
CA GLY A 88 -23.69 16.40 -11.26
C GLY A 88 -22.73 16.13 -10.10
N SER A 89 -21.50 16.64 -10.22
CA SER A 89 -20.56 16.63 -9.11
C SER A 89 -21.10 17.42 -7.91
N HIS A 90 -21.05 16.84 -6.71
CA HIS A 90 -21.45 17.51 -5.48
C HIS A 90 -20.21 17.87 -4.63
N PRO A 91 -20.12 19.05 -4.00
CA PRO A 91 -18.94 19.46 -3.21
C PRO A 91 -18.64 18.55 -2.00
N ASN A 92 -19.63 17.81 -1.51
CA ASN A 92 -19.47 16.82 -0.43
C ASN A 92 -19.32 15.38 -0.94
N ASP A 93 -19.14 15.17 -2.26
CA ASP A 93 -18.83 13.85 -2.80
C ASP A 93 -17.47 13.38 -2.24
N PRO A 94 -17.38 12.22 -1.58
CA PRO A 94 -16.12 11.69 -1.06
C PRO A 94 -15.03 11.58 -2.13
N VAL A 95 -15.38 11.31 -3.39
CA VAL A 95 -14.42 11.23 -4.50
C VAL A 95 -13.86 12.63 -4.84
N ALA A 96 -14.69 13.66 -4.75
CA ALA A 96 -14.25 15.05 -4.90
C ALA A 96 -13.41 15.55 -3.72
N GLN A 97 -13.64 15.02 -2.51
CA GLN A 97 -12.84 15.31 -1.31
C GLN A 97 -11.45 14.67 -1.32
N VAL A 98 -11.24 13.60 -2.11
CA VAL A 98 -9.90 13.04 -2.37
C VAL A 98 -9.11 13.90 -3.38
N ALA A 99 -9.79 14.70 -4.22
CA ALA A 99 -9.17 15.44 -5.31
C ALA A 99 -9.04 16.97 -5.11
N ALA A 100 -9.65 17.57 -4.09
CA ALA A 100 -9.53 19.01 -3.81
C ALA A 100 -8.92 19.29 -2.42
N PRO A 101 -7.89 20.15 -2.28
CA PRO A 101 -7.44 20.60 -0.99
C PRO A 101 -8.58 21.40 -0.33
N SER A 102 -8.98 20.96 0.85
CA SER A 102 -10.09 21.53 1.60
C SER A 102 -9.93 23.05 1.79
N ARG A 103 -11.00 23.80 1.49
CA ARG A 103 -11.21 25.15 2.03
C ARG A 103 -11.31 25.01 3.55
N GLN A 104 -10.20 25.24 4.23
CA GLN A 104 -10.11 25.16 5.68
C GLN A 104 -11.07 26.18 6.32
N LYS A 105 -11.94 25.70 7.23
CA LYS A 105 -12.34 26.48 8.42
C LYS A 105 -11.05 27.09 9.00
N PRO A 106 -11.05 28.31 9.56
CA PRO A 106 -9.84 28.84 10.20
C PRO A 106 -9.38 27.79 11.21
N ALA A 107 -8.21 27.19 10.96
CA ALA A 107 -7.70 26.09 11.74
C ALA A 107 -7.73 26.48 13.22
N GLU A 108 -8.27 25.60 14.08
CA GLU A 108 -7.79 25.60 15.44
C GLU A 108 -6.27 25.47 15.35
N ARG A 109 -5.54 26.45 15.89
CA ARG A 109 -4.10 26.69 15.68
C ARG A 109 -3.16 25.56 16.18
N ASN A 110 -3.70 24.38 16.48
CA ASN A 110 -3.02 23.28 17.17
C ASN A 110 -3.01 21.94 16.42
N GLU A 111 -3.59 21.82 15.22
CA GLU A 111 -3.51 20.57 14.46
C GLU A 111 -2.18 20.43 13.72
N LEU A 112 -1.43 19.36 14.02
CA LEU A 112 -0.17 19.02 13.36
C LEU A 112 -0.44 18.25 12.05
N PRO A 113 0.44 18.38 11.02
CA PRO A 113 0.30 17.61 9.79
C PRO A 113 0.46 16.12 10.05
N SER A 114 -0.31 15.28 9.33
CA SER A 114 -0.14 13.83 9.37
C SER A 114 1.16 13.41 8.68
N PRO A 115 1.94 12.49 9.27
CA PRO A 115 3.21 12.07 8.68
C PRO A 115 2.99 11.27 7.40
N ARG A 116 3.84 11.51 6.40
CA ARG A 116 3.92 10.72 5.16
C ARG A 116 5.28 10.07 5.02
N LEU A 117 5.31 8.91 4.37
CA LEU A 117 6.53 8.12 4.16
C LEU A 117 6.87 8.09 2.68
N ASN A 118 8.03 8.62 2.33
CA ASN A 118 8.56 8.59 0.97
C ASN A 118 9.77 7.66 0.90
N LEU A 119 9.73 6.66 0.01
CA LEU A 119 10.86 5.75 -0.17
C LEU A 119 12.09 6.52 -0.65
N VAL A 120 13.19 6.35 0.06
CA VAL A 120 14.49 6.94 -0.29
C VAL A 120 15.33 5.92 -1.04
N TYR A 121 15.54 4.75 -0.44
CA TYR A 121 16.24 3.63 -1.08
C TYR A 121 15.86 2.29 -0.44
N ARG A 122 16.12 1.23 -1.20
CA ARG A 122 16.17 -0.15 -0.74
C ARG A 122 17.62 -0.63 -0.77
N LEU A 123 18.13 -1.07 0.38
CA LEU A 123 19.48 -1.61 0.57
C LEU A 123 19.41 -3.12 0.78
N GLY A 124 20.14 -3.88 -0.04
CA GLY A 124 20.45 -5.28 0.21
C GLY A 124 21.87 -5.42 0.75
N ALA A 125 22.03 -5.69 2.04
CA ALA A 125 23.32 -5.82 2.70
C ALA A 125 23.66 -7.29 2.98
N ARG A 126 24.83 -7.73 2.53
CA ARG A 126 25.40 -9.05 2.86
C ARG A 126 26.01 -9.00 4.24
N ILE A 127 25.75 -10.01 5.06
CA ILE A 127 26.27 -10.10 6.43
C ILE A 127 27.45 -11.08 6.50
N GLY A 128 28.45 -10.73 7.30
CA GLY A 128 29.57 -11.60 7.63
C GLY A 128 29.29 -12.51 8.83
N GLN A 129 30.29 -13.30 9.21
CA GLN A 129 30.25 -14.09 10.43
C GLN A 129 30.13 -13.17 11.66
N PRO A 130 29.12 -13.37 12.54
CA PRO A 130 29.01 -12.59 13.76
C PRO A 130 30.22 -12.80 14.68
N LEU A 131 30.71 -11.72 15.26
CA LEU A 131 31.58 -11.77 16.44
C LEU A 131 30.67 -11.89 17.66
N ASP A 132 30.74 -13.05 18.31
CA ASP A 132 29.94 -13.34 19.49
C ASP A 132 30.75 -13.01 20.75
N LEU A 133 30.28 -12.05 21.54
CA LEU A 133 30.93 -11.64 22.79
C LEU A 133 30.34 -12.38 24.00
N GLY A 134 29.20 -13.04 23.85
CA GLY A 134 28.47 -13.66 24.95
C GLY A 134 27.67 -12.68 25.80
N ASP A 135 27.31 -13.14 27.00
CA ASP A 135 26.42 -12.42 27.91
C ASP A 135 27.14 -11.26 28.62
N ILE A 136 26.50 -10.09 28.58
CA ILE A 136 26.86 -8.91 29.36
C ILE A 136 25.66 -8.43 30.18
N ALA A 137 25.86 -7.43 31.05
CA ALA A 137 24.81 -6.95 31.95
C ALA A 137 23.51 -6.51 31.23
N GLN A 138 23.60 -6.06 29.98
CA GLN A 138 22.47 -5.60 29.18
C GLN A 138 21.80 -6.69 28.33
N GLY A 139 22.36 -7.91 28.28
CA GLY A 139 21.91 -9.01 27.43
C GLY A 139 23.07 -9.64 26.66
N HIS A 140 22.76 -10.46 25.66
CA HIS A 140 23.77 -11.17 24.87
C HIS A 140 24.31 -10.29 23.74
N ARG A 141 25.61 -9.99 23.76
CA ARG A 141 26.24 -9.06 22.83
C ARG A 141 26.82 -9.81 21.63
N ARG A 142 26.44 -9.37 20.44
CA ARG A 142 27.08 -9.81 19.18
C ARG A 142 27.26 -8.65 18.21
N ILE A 143 28.28 -8.73 17.36
CA ILE A 143 28.58 -7.74 16.33
C ILE A 143 28.47 -8.44 14.97
N VAL A 144 27.58 -7.97 14.10
CA VAL A 144 27.34 -8.56 12.78
C VAL A 144 27.95 -7.67 11.71
N PRO A 145 29.08 -8.06 11.09
CA PRO A 145 29.70 -7.26 10.03
C PRO A 145 28.79 -7.16 8.80
N LEU A 146 28.77 -5.99 8.17
CA LEU A 146 28.14 -5.76 6.86
C LEU A 146 29.24 -5.75 5.80
N ILE A 147 29.34 -6.83 5.02
CA ILE A 147 30.50 -7.12 4.15
C ILE A 147 30.30 -6.69 2.70
N GLY A 148 29.38 -5.76 2.48
CA GLY A 148 29.04 -5.17 1.18
C GLY A 148 27.56 -5.32 0.84
N GLY A 149 27.17 -4.81 -0.32
CA GLY A 149 25.77 -4.75 -0.73
C GLY A 149 25.54 -3.63 -1.74
N THR A 150 24.31 -3.53 -2.22
CA THR A 150 23.87 -2.49 -3.15
C THR A 150 22.60 -1.85 -2.65
N PHE A 151 22.43 -0.57 -2.93
CA PHE A 151 21.17 0.11 -2.69
C PHE A 151 20.66 0.79 -3.96
N SER A 152 19.35 0.87 -4.09
CA SER A 152 18.67 1.51 -5.21
C SER A 152 17.42 2.24 -4.74
N GLY A 153 17.18 3.41 -5.29
CA GLY A 153 16.05 4.26 -4.97
C GLY A 153 15.69 5.18 -6.13
N PRO A 154 14.58 5.95 -6.01
CA PRO A 154 14.11 6.81 -7.10
C PRO A 154 15.15 7.85 -7.57
N GLU A 155 15.95 8.37 -6.65
CA GLU A 155 16.91 9.44 -6.93
C GLU A 155 18.37 9.00 -6.75
N LEU A 156 18.62 7.86 -6.09
CA LEU A 156 19.96 7.47 -5.64
C LEU A 156 20.19 5.98 -5.77
N ASN A 157 21.36 5.62 -6.27
CA ASN A 157 21.84 4.25 -6.39
C ASN A 157 23.30 4.19 -5.94
N GLY A 158 23.74 3.00 -5.53
CA GLY A 158 25.13 2.78 -5.17
C GLY A 158 25.37 1.51 -4.38
N LYS A 159 26.44 1.52 -3.58
CA LYS A 159 26.95 0.35 -2.87
C LYS A 159 27.23 0.63 -1.40
N LEU A 160 27.14 -0.43 -0.59
CA LEU A 160 27.60 -0.42 0.79
C LEU A 160 29.10 -0.71 0.84
N LEU A 161 29.83 0.11 1.61
CA LEU A 161 31.25 -0.07 1.85
C LEU A 161 31.46 -0.99 3.07
N PRO A 162 32.24 -2.08 2.96
CA PRO A 162 32.37 -3.06 4.04
C PRO A 162 33.20 -2.57 5.23
N SER A 163 34.23 -1.77 4.98
CA SER A 163 35.15 -1.29 6.03
C SER A 163 34.44 -0.33 6.97
N GLY A 164 34.29 -0.72 8.25
CA GLY A 164 33.63 0.10 9.27
C GLY A 164 32.11 -0.07 9.35
N SER A 165 31.53 -1.02 8.60
CA SER A 165 30.08 -1.27 8.58
C SER A 165 29.71 -2.52 9.39
N ALA A 166 28.89 -2.37 10.43
CA ALA A 166 28.40 -3.48 11.24
C ALA A 166 27.12 -3.12 12.02
N ASP A 167 26.50 -4.15 12.61
CA ASP A 167 25.42 -4.02 13.58
C ASP A 167 25.86 -4.53 14.95
N TRP A 168 25.94 -3.64 15.93
CA TRP A 168 26.27 -3.94 17.32
C TRP A 168 25.00 -4.28 18.09
N GLN A 169 24.62 -5.56 18.04
CA GLN A 169 23.36 -6.04 18.58
C GLN A 169 23.45 -6.39 20.07
N ILE A 170 22.38 -6.12 20.81
CA ILE A 170 22.06 -6.77 22.09
C ILE A 170 20.86 -7.67 21.85
N VAL A 171 20.99 -8.95 22.17
CA VAL A 171 19.85 -9.89 22.20
C VAL A 171 19.40 -10.03 23.65
N LEU A 172 18.13 -9.67 23.90
CA LEU A 172 17.49 -9.76 25.20
C LEU A 172 17.06 -11.22 25.47
N SER A 173 16.69 -11.49 26.72
CA SER A 173 16.30 -12.84 27.18
C SER A 173 15.07 -13.41 26.48
N ASP A 174 14.19 -12.56 25.97
CA ASP A 174 13.01 -12.93 25.17
C ASP A 174 13.32 -13.16 23.68
N GLY A 175 14.59 -13.00 23.28
CA GLY A 175 15.04 -13.11 21.89
C GLY A 175 14.92 -11.81 21.07
N THR A 176 14.40 -10.73 21.66
CA THR A 176 14.37 -9.40 21.02
C THR A 176 15.80 -8.93 20.76
N ALA A 177 16.10 -8.50 19.53
CA ALA A 177 17.39 -7.93 19.18
C ALA A 177 17.29 -6.41 19.04
N LEU A 178 18.04 -5.69 19.86
CA LEU A 178 18.27 -4.25 19.75
C LEU A 178 19.51 -4.03 18.89
N GLY A 179 19.37 -3.31 17.78
CA GLY A 179 20.47 -3.00 16.86
C GLY A 179 20.99 -1.58 17.01
N ASP A 180 22.31 -1.43 16.91
CA ASP A 180 23.02 -0.15 16.67
C ASP A 180 23.84 -0.38 15.40
N ILE A 181 23.27 -0.01 14.27
CA ILE A 181 23.78 -0.32 12.94
C ILE A 181 24.49 0.92 12.43
N ARG A 182 25.77 0.80 12.08
CA ARG A 182 26.57 1.90 11.52
C ARG A 182 27.20 1.41 10.25
N TYR A 183 27.05 2.17 9.17
CA TYR A 183 27.57 1.79 7.87
C TYR A 183 27.78 3.00 6.98
N THR A 184 28.55 2.80 5.91
CA THR A 184 28.77 3.82 4.89
C THR A 184 28.25 3.34 3.54
N LEU A 185 27.42 4.15 2.91
CA LEU A 185 27.03 4.00 1.52
C LEU A 185 27.88 4.92 0.64
N GLN A 186 28.18 4.47 -0.56
CA GLN A 186 28.76 5.29 -1.63
C GLN A 186 27.78 5.29 -2.81
N THR A 187 27.34 6.48 -3.22
CA THR A 187 26.51 6.64 -4.42
C THR A 187 27.31 6.32 -5.68
N ASP A 188 26.65 6.08 -6.80
CA ASP A 188 27.32 5.90 -8.09
C ASP A 188 28.11 7.13 -8.53
N SER A 189 27.71 8.33 -8.07
CA SER A 189 28.46 9.58 -8.25
C SER A 189 29.64 9.77 -7.29
N GLY A 190 29.88 8.79 -6.39
CA GLY A 190 31.00 8.79 -5.46
C GLY A 190 30.76 9.50 -4.13
N VAL A 191 29.56 10.07 -3.91
CA VAL A 191 29.19 10.72 -2.64
C VAL A 191 29.08 9.68 -1.52
N LEU A 192 29.65 10.01 -0.36
CA LEU A 192 29.58 9.17 0.82
C LEU A 192 28.42 9.59 1.74
N LEU A 193 27.69 8.60 2.22
CA LEU A 193 26.62 8.73 3.21
C LEU A 193 26.99 7.86 4.42
N TYR A 194 27.30 8.49 5.55
CA TYR A 194 27.39 7.79 6.82
C TYR A 194 25.96 7.58 7.35
N VAL A 195 25.64 6.36 7.72
CA VAL A 195 24.31 5.99 8.18
C VAL A 195 24.43 5.34 9.55
N GLN A 196 23.73 5.92 10.52
CA GLN A 196 23.53 5.31 11.84
C GLN A 196 22.05 5.00 12.03
N SER A 197 21.74 3.76 12.39
CA SER A 197 20.38 3.31 12.64
C SER A 197 20.27 2.60 13.97
N ARG A 198 19.25 2.94 14.76
CA ARG A 198 18.87 2.19 15.96
C ARG A 198 17.61 1.41 15.67
N GLY A 199 17.64 0.11 15.94
CA GLY A 199 16.58 -0.80 15.53
C GLY A 199 16.12 -1.75 16.60
N VAL A 200 14.92 -2.28 16.39
CA VAL A 200 14.39 -3.41 17.16
C VAL A 200 13.93 -4.49 16.19
N ARG A 201 14.32 -5.74 16.49
CA ARG A 201 13.76 -6.94 15.88
C ARG A 201 13.12 -7.81 16.95
N TYR A 202 11.83 -8.05 16.83
CA TYR A 202 11.02 -8.81 17.79
C TYR A 202 9.97 -9.63 17.03
N GLY A 203 9.65 -10.82 17.52
CA GLY A 203 8.63 -11.71 16.98
C GLY A 203 8.29 -12.80 18.00
N SER A 204 7.38 -13.70 17.64
CA SER A 204 7.09 -14.87 18.48
C SER A 204 8.33 -15.78 18.61
N PRO A 205 8.45 -16.58 19.68
CA PRO A 205 9.58 -17.50 19.84
C PRO A 205 9.80 -18.44 18.65
N ASP A 206 8.72 -18.92 18.03
CA ASP A 206 8.78 -19.78 16.83
C ASP A 206 9.39 -19.04 15.63
N VAL A 207 8.91 -17.82 15.36
CA VAL A 207 9.44 -16.97 14.27
C VAL A 207 10.91 -16.64 14.51
N LEU A 208 11.29 -16.30 15.75
CA LEU A 208 12.69 -16.03 16.09
C LEU A 208 13.60 -17.26 15.95
N ALA A 209 13.09 -18.45 16.28
CA ALA A 209 13.82 -19.71 16.10
C ALA A 209 14.03 -20.06 14.62
N ARG A 210 13.03 -19.81 13.76
CA ARG A 210 13.16 -19.95 12.30
C ARG A 210 14.22 -18.99 11.74
N LEU A 211 14.19 -17.73 12.19
CA LEU A 211 15.18 -16.72 11.82
C LEU A 211 16.60 -17.09 12.29
N SER A 212 16.78 -17.69 13.46
CA SER A 212 18.10 -18.09 13.98
C SER A 212 18.71 -19.25 13.20
N ARG A 213 17.87 -20.16 12.67
CA ARG A 213 18.27 -21.23 11.75
C ARG A 213 18.57 -20.73 10.33
N GLY A 214 18.31 -19.45 10.04
CA GLY A 214 18.55 -18.86 8.73
C GLY A 214 17.50 -19.22 7.68
N GLU A 215 16.30 -19.63 8.11
CA GLU A 215 15.16 -19.85 7.21
C GLU A 215 14.71 -18.54 6.56
N ASP A 216 14.08 -18.64 5.38
CA ASP A 216 13.38 -17.49 4.79
C ASP A 216 12.01 -17.32 5.47
N VAL A 217 11.86 -16.22 6.21
CA VAL A 217 10.66 -15.89 6.99
C VAL A 217 10.10 -14.58 6.46
N ASP A 218 8.78 -14.54 6.24
CA ASP A 218 8.14 -13.34 5.71
C ASP A 218 8.31 -12.18 6.70
N ALA A 219 8.70 -11.00 6.20
CA ALA A 219 8.98 -9.84 7.03
C ALA A 219 7.73 -9.23 7.70
N SER A 220 6.53 -9.71 7.35
CA SER A 220 5.26 -9.39 8.03
C SER A 220 5.01 -10.26 9.28
N GLU A 221 5.71 -11.38 9.44
CA GLU A 221 5.58 -12.28 10.60
C GLU A 221 6.30 -11.74 11.86
N TYR A 222 7.16 -10.72 11.71
CA TYR A 222 7.91 -10.12 12.81
C TYR A 222 8.11 -8.61 12.63
N THR A 223 8.36 -7.93 13.73
CA THR A 223 8.80 -6.54 13.70
C THR A 223 10.29 -6.50 13.43
N PHE A 224 10.70 -5.74 12.42
CA PHE A 224 12.07 -5.29 12.27
C PHE A 224 12.06 -3.87 11.71
N ARG A 225 12.27 -2.89 12.59
CA ARG A 225 12.17 -1.46 12.27
C ARG A 225 13.36 -0.70 12.85
N THR A 226 13.77 0.35 12.15
CA THR A 226 14.86 1.23 12.61
C THR A 226 14.44 2.69 12.53
N SER A 227 14.98 3.52 13.42
CA SER A 227 15.12 4.96 13.19
C SER A 227 16.53 5.22 12.67
N THR A 228 16.63 6.05 11.64
CA THR A 228 17.86 6.21 10.86
C THR A 228 18.23 7.69 10.75
N GLN A 229 19.52 7.97 10.94
CA GLN A 229 20.14 9.26 10.70
C GLN A 229 21.19 9.09 9.60
N ILE A 230 21.25 10.07 8.70
CA ILE A 230 22.18 10.08 7.57
C ILE A 230 23.01 11.36 7.67
N GLU A 231 24.31 11.24 7.44
CA GLU A 231 25.26 12.35 7.39
C GLU A 231 26.02 12.32 6.07
N THR A 232 26.15 13.47 5.43
CA THR A 232 26.93 13.65 4.20
C THR A 232 27.50 15.05 4.09
N ALA A 233 28.67 15.16 3.46
CA ALA A 233 29.30 16.44 3.10
C ALA A 233 28.80 17.01 1.76
N SER A 234 27.97 16.26 1.00
CA SER A 234 27.48 16.72 -0.30
C SER A 234 26.44 17.83 -0.13
N PRO A 235 26.66 19.03 -0.70
CA PRO A 235 25.65 20.09 -0.70
C PRO A 235 24.37 19.71 -1.44
N GLU A 236 24.49 18.88 -2.48
CA GLU A 236 23.34 18.42 -3.29
C GLU A 236 22.40 17.49 -2.50
N LEU A 237 22.96 16.78 -1.51
CA LEU A 237 22.22 15.86 -0.65
C LEU A 237 22.05 16.39 0.78
N ASP A 238 22.19 17.70 1.00
CA ASP A 238 22.09 18.31 2.33
C ASP A 238 20.72 18.06 3.00
N TRP A 239 19.67 17.83 2.20
CA TRP A 239 18.37 17.42 2.72
C TRP A 239 18.43 16.12 3.54
N MET A 240 19.40 15.25 3.29
CA MET A 240 19.62 14.01 4.05
C MET A 240 20.11 14.28 5.47
N ASN A 241 20.90 15.33 5.68
CA ASN A 241 21.36 15.75 7.00
C ASN A 241 20.22 16.25 7.89
N LYS A 242 19.11 16.68 7.27
CA LYS A 242 17.97 17.34 7.91
C LYS A 242 16.73 16.43 8.01
N GLY A 243 16.79 15.25 7.40
CA GLY A 243 15.66 14.33 7.33
C GLY A 243 15.50 13.49 8.58
N ILE A 244 14.25 13.13 8.89
CA ILE A 244 13.92 12.05 9.83
C ILE A 244 13.60 10.81 9.03
N PHE A 245 14.31 9.72 9.29
CA PHE A 245 14.14 8.48 8.54
C PHE A 245 13.73 7.32 9.42
N ILE A 246 12.88 6.47 8.86
CA ILE A 246 12.58 5.16 9.42
C ILE A 246 12.86 4.09 8.38
N SER A 247 13.24 2.89 8.82
CA SER A 247 13.40 1.77 7.90
C SER A 247 12.55 0.57 8.29
N VAL A 248 12.04 -0.12 7.27
CA VAL A 248 11.44 -1.45 7.33
C VAL A 248 12.50 -2.45 6.91
N ALA A 249 12.73 -3.49 7.71
CA ALA A 249 13.78 -4.44 7.45
C ALA A 249 13.28 -5.88 7.38
N GLY A 250 14.02 -6.72 6.64
CA GLY A 250 13.77 -8.15 6.52
C GLY A 250 15.07 -8.93 6.51
N ARG A 251 15.12 -10.04 7.25
CA ARG A 251 16.21 -11.03 7.19
C ARG A 251 16.03 -11.91 5.96
N LYS A 252 17.14 -12.22 5.30
CA LYS A 252 17.26 -13.26 4.28
C LYS A 252 18.47 -14.14 4.62
N PRO A 253 18.56 -15.35 4.07
CA PRO A 253 19.75 -16.18 4.25
C PRO A 253 21.02 -15.40 3.84
N GLY A 254 21.95 -15.21 4.77
CA GLY A 254 23.23 -14.49 4.54
C GLY A 254 23.10 -12.98 4.21
N SER A 255 21.92 -12.38 4.34
CA SER A 255 21.72 -10.96 4.05
C SER A 255 20.58 -10.33 4.86
N VAL A 256 20.51 -9.01 4.81
CA VAL A 256 19.43 -8.22 5.37
C VAL A 256 19.03 -7.17 4.34
N VAL A 257 17.73 -6.94 4.22
CA VAL A 257 17.17 -5.91 3.37
C VAL A 257 16.61 -4.80 4.24
N TYR A 258 16.86 -3.56 3.85
CA TYR A 258 16.28 -2.37 4.45
C TYR A 258 15.58 -1.54 3.37
N GLU A 259 14.35 -1.11 3.62
CA GLU A 259 13.70 -0.04 2.89
C GLU A 259 13.64 1.18 3.80
N THR A 260 14.34 2.24 3.42
CA THR A 260 14.47 3.46 4.21
C THR A 260 13.57 4.54 3.64
N TYR A 261 12.77 5.15 4.50
CA TYR A 261 11.76 6.15 4.17
C TYR A 261 12.06 7.46 4.87
N LEU A 262 11.87 8.58 4.17
CA LEU A 262 11.83 9.92 4.73
C LEU A 262 10.44 10.18 5.30
N VAL A 263 10.37 10.66 6.54
CA VAL A 263 9.14 11.16 7.16
C VAL A 263 8.94 12.64 6.75
N ARG A 264 7.77 12.98 6.21
CA ARG A 264 7.37 14.34 5.80
C ARG A 264 6.08 14.80 6.47
#